data_AF-A0A5E7E6H2-F1
#
_entry.id   AF-A0A5E7E6H2-F1
#
_cell.length_a   1.000
_cell.length_b   1.000
_cell.length_c   1.000
_cell.angle_alpha   90.00
_cell.angle_beta   90.00
_cell.angle_gamma   90.00
#
_symmetry.space_group_name_H-M   'P 1'
#
loop_
_entity.id
_entity.type
_entity.pdbx_description
1 polymer ?
#
loop_
_entity_poly.entity_id
_entity_poly.type
_entity_poly.pdbx_seq_one_letter_code
_entity_poly.pdbx_strand_id
1 'polypeptide(L)'
;MGIYKDVMGTLVRVLAADNIDNSTKQSWQKLIDADLRQGGTGSSISVRDKFDYDCCLHALLHRDLAPAQWDVLVAKFSTHKANKVGAIGRLISRISSPAPQLFIYKAVTAWAIPKLKGLQVSPRGGREVASRGLRNKLEFAAVGKMITSGWTVEVKVDRDQYVKRSTDMIVLPAEFYDMNTWDLEGKPESTRRRWKTGIARCLERLEEQAVVHATEIFDREEIFIEAA
;
A
#
# COMPACT_ATOMS: atom_id res chain seq x y z
N MET A 1 11.69 -25.85 1.37
CA MET A 1 12.07 -25.33 0.02
C MET A 1 11.56 -23.90 -0.04
N GLY A 2 12.40 -22.93 0.32
CA GLY A 2 11.92 -21.57 0.55
C GLY A 2 11.72 -20.72 -0.70
N ILE A 3 10.71 -19.84 -0.66
CA ILE A 3 10.31 -18.96 -1.76
C ILE A 3 10.76 -17.50 -1.51
N TYR A 4 10.95 -17.13 -0.24
CA TYR A 4 11.28 -15.77 0.20
C TYR A 4 12.61 -15.69 0.94
N LYS A 5 13.21 -14.49 0.93
CA LYS A 5 14.55 -14.23 1.51
C LYS A 5 14.51 -13.58 2.88
N ASP A 6 13.53 -12.70 3.13
CA ASP A 6 13.45 -11.92 4.36
C ASP A 6 12.01 -11.52 4.69
N VAL A 7 11.69 -11.40 5.99
CA VAL A 7 10.34 -11.11 6.49
C VAL A 7 9.79 -9.78 5.97
N MET A 8 10.61 -8.72 5.99
CA MET A 8 10.16 -7.38 5.63
C MET A 8 9.85 -7.26 4.14
N GLY A 9 10.71 -7.83 3.29
CA GLY A 9 10.50 -7.93 1.85
C GLY A 9 9.27 -8.76 1.51
N THR A 10 9.01 -9.84 2.24
CA THR A 10 7.76 -10.62 2.13
C THR A 10 6.55 -9.80 2.53
N LEU A 11 6.56 -9.15 3.71
CA LEU A 11 5.45 -8.31 4.19
C LEU A 11 5.07 -7.23 3.18
N VAL A 12 6.05 -6.48 2.68
CA VAL A 12 5.81 -5.40 1.71
C VAL A 12 5.22 -5.96 0.42
N ARG A 13 5.69 -7.12 -0.06
CA ARG A 13 5.15 -7.76 -1.28
C ARG A 13 3.72 -8.26 -1.08
N VAL A 14 3.47 -8.98 0.01
CA VAL A 14 2.15 -9.54 0.36
C VAL A 14 1.11 -8.43 0.54
N LEU A 15 1.48 -7.32 1.19
CA LEU A 15 0.60 -6.14 1.32
C LEU A 15 0.34 -5.42 -0.01
N ALA A 16 1.24 -5.55 -0.98
CA ALA A 16 1.05 -5.02 -2.33
C ALA A 16 0.17 -5.91 -3.21
N ALA A 17 0.15 -7.23 -2.97
CA ALA A 17 -0.49 -8.23 -3.85
C ALA A 17 -2.01 -8.06 -3.97
N ASP A 18 -2.72 -7.81 -2.86
CA ASP A 18 -4.19 -7.56 -2.84
C ASP A 18 -4.61 -6.36 -3.71
N ASN A 19 -3.69 -5.43 -3.98
CA ASN A 19 -3.99 -4.21 -4.70
C ASN A 19 -3.66 -4.29 -6.21
N ILE A 20 -3.15 -5.43 -6.68
CA ILE A 20 -2.85 -5.65 -8.10
C ILE A 20 -4.13 -6.12 -8.80
N ASP A 21 -4.82 -5.18 -9.44
CA ASP A 21 -5.96 -5.49 -10.31
C ASP A 21 -5.50 -6.23 -11.58
N ASN A 22 -5.68 -7.56 -11.56
CA ASN A 22 -5.45 -8.45 -12.70
C ASN A 22 -6.47 -8.20 -13.84
N SER A 23 -7.66 -7.66 -13.55
CA SER A 23 -8.85 -7.77 -14.40
C SER A 23 -8.76 -7.17 -15.81
N THR A 24 -7.72 -6.41 -16.15
CA THR A 24 -7.63 -5.72 -17.45
C THR A 24 -6.69 -6.32 -18.48
N LYS A 25 -6.10 -7.50 -18.32
CA LYS A 25 -5.26 -8.05 -19.39
C LYS A 25 -5.38 -9.56 -19.62
N GLN A 26 -5.73 -9.91 -20.86
CA GLN A 26 -5.29 -11.09 -21.65
C GLN A 26 -3.75 -11.30 -21.66
N SER A 27 -3.01 -10.79 -20.66
CA SER A 27 -1.57 -10.95 -20.50
C SER A 27 -1.23 -12.27 -19.83
N TRP A 28 -2.11 -12.85 -19.00
CA TRP A 28 -1.81 -14.10 -18.31
C TRP A 28 -1.76 -15.30 -19.25
N GLN A 29 -2.68 -15.40 -20.21
CA GLN A 29 -2.56 -16.38 -21.31
C GLN A 29 -1.21 -16.23 -22.04
N LYS A 30 -0.77 -15.00 -22.32
CA LYS A 30 0.53 -14.76 -22.98
C LYS A 30 1.75 -15.11 -22.11
N LEU A 31 1.62 -15.03 -20.78
CA LEU A 31 2.68 -15.41 -19.84
C LEU A 31 2.71 -16.94 -19.66
N ILE A 32 1.56 -17.62 -19.62
CA ILE A 32 1.45 -19.08 -19.64
C ILE A 32 2.06 -19.61 -20.95
N ASP A 33 1.69 -19.03 -22.09
CA ASP A 33 2.24 -19.36 -23.41
C ASP A 33 3.74 -19.03 -23.56
N ALA A 34 4.29 -18.16 -22.71
CA ALA A 34 5.72 -17.80 -22.70
C ALA A 34 6.53 -18.72 -21.77
N ASP A 35 5.99 -19.07 -20.61
CA ASP A 35 6.58 -19.99 -19.62
C ASP A 35 6.62 -21.43 -20.16
N LEU A 36 5.56 -21.86 -20.89
CA LEU A 36 5.56 -23.10 -21.68
C LEU A 36 6.60 -23.12 -22.81
N ARG A 37 7.06 -21.95 -23.29
CA ARG A 37 8.02 -21.80 -24.39
C ARG A 37 9.47 -21.60 -23.93
N GLN A 38 9.69 -20.97 -22.78
CA GLN A 38 11.01 -20.76 -22.17
C GLN A 38 11.22 -21.78 -21.06
N GLY A 39 11.82 -22.93 -21.41
CA GLY A 39 12.30 -23.89 -20.41
C GLY A 39 13.06 -23.18 -19.28
N GLY A 40 12.59 -23.40 -18.05
CA GLY A 40 12.78 -22.52 -16.90
C GLY A 40 14.23 -22.15 -16.57
N THR A 41 14.46 -20.85 -16.44
CA THR A 41 15.69 -20.28 -15.87
C THR A 41 15.47 -19.85 -14.42
N GLY A 42 16.04 -20.61 -13.49
CA GLY A 42 16.66 -20.09 -12.25
C GLY A 42 15.78 -19.73 -11.05
N SER A 43 14.45 -19.60 -11.18
CA SER A 43 13.56 -19.66 -10.01
C SER A 43 12.72 -20.93 -10.10
N SER A 44 12.73 -21.75 -9.05
CA SER A 44 11.93 -22.97 -8.97
C SER A 44 10.41 -22.73 -9.00
N ILE A 45 9.98 -21.47 -8.96
CA ILE A 45 8.59 -21.03 -8.95
C ILE A 45 8.37 -19.94 -9.99
N SER A 46 7.28 -20.02 -10.75
CA SER A 46 6.94 -18.98 -11.74
C SER A 46 6.58 -17.67 -11.05
N VAL A 47 6.67 -16.54 -11.78
CA VAL A 47 6.25 -15.23 -11.26
C VAL A 47 4.75 -15.26 -10.89
N ARG A 48 3.95 -16.08 -11.58
CA ARG A 48 2.52 -16.22 -11.30
C ARG A 48 2.27 -16.97 -10.01
N ASP A 49 2.89 -18.14 -9.85
CA ASP A 49 2.71 -18.95 -8.65
C ASP A 49 3.14 -18.15 -7.43
N LYS A 50 4.25 -17.40 -7.54
CA LYS A 50 4.70 -16.51 -6.48
C LYS A 50 3.66 -15.43 -6.11
N PHE A 51 3.00 -14.84 -7.10
CA PHE A 51 1.93 -13.87 -6.86
C PHE A 51 0.68 -14.51 -6.23
N ASP A 52 0.33 -15.74 -6.64
CA ASP A 52 -0.78 -16.47 -6.03
C ASP A 52 -0.46 -16.83 -4.57
N TYR A 53 0.78 -17.21 -4.27
CA TYR A 53 1.28 -17.33 -2.90
C TYR A 53 1.22 -16.01 -2.13
N ASP A 54 1.61 -14.88 -2.73
CA ASP A 54 1.50 -13.57 -2.08
C ASP A 54 0.03 -13.25 -1.71
N CYS A 55 -0.93 -13.59 -2.57
CA CYS A 55 -2.36 -13.41 -2.31
C CYS A 55 -2.88 -14.33 -1.19
N CYS A 56 -2.46 -15.60 -1.18
CA CYS A 56 -2.79 -16.54 -0.12
C CYS A 56 -2.22 -16.08 1.23
N LEU A 57 -0.97 -15.65 1.26
CA LEU A 57 -0.33 -15.09 2.46
C LEU A 57 -1.03 -13.81 2.91
N HIS A 58 -1.52 -12.98 1.99
CA HIS A 58 -2.30 -11.79 2.35
C HIS A 58 -3.58 -12.17 3.10
N ALA A 59 -4.35 -13.10 2.55
CA ALA A 59 -5.58 -13.58 3.16
C ALA A 59 -5.30 -14.25 4.51
N LEU A 60 -4.21 -15.01 4.61
CA LEU A 60 -3.77 -15.66 5.84
C LEU A 60 -3.41 -14.63 6.93
N LEU A 61 -2.55 -13.65 6.61
CA LEU A 61 -2.17 -12.59 7.55
C LEU A 61 -3.40 -11.78 7.99
N HIS A 62 -4.30 -11.43 7.08
CA HIS A 62 -5.50 -10.67 7.43
C HIS A 62 -6.45 -11.45 8.35
N ARG A 63 -6.49 -12.79 8.22
CA ARG A 63 -7.32 -13.67 9.05
C ARG A 63 -6.72 -13.89 10.44
N ASP A 64 -5.42 -14.14 10.50
CA ASP A 64 -4.76 -14.61 11.73
C ASP A 64 -4.25 -13.45 12.60
N LEU A 65 -3.90 -12.30 12.02
CA LEU A 65 -3.49 -11.13 12.79
C LEU A 65 -4.68 -10.45 13.47
N ALA A 66 -4.46 -9.97 14.70
CA ALA A 66 -5.46 -9.15 15.37
C ALA A 66 -5.72 -7.87 14.55
N PRO A 67 -6.95 -7.30 14.56
CA PRO A 67 -7.26 -6.12 13.75
C PRO A 67 -6.32 -4.92 13.97
N ALA A 68 -5.82 -4.72 15.20
CA ALA A 68 -4.85 -3.67 15.50
C ALA A 68 -3.46 -3.94 14.87
N GLN A 69 -3.04 -5.21 14.86
CA GLN A 69 -1.80 -5.65 14.24
C GLN A 69 -1.87 -5.53 12.71
N TRP A 70 -3.00 -5.89 12.11
CA TRP A 70 -3.22 -5.67 10.68
C TRP A 70 -3.16 -4.17 10.33
N ASP A 71 -3.89 -3.33 11.08
CA ASP A 71 -3.93 -1.89 10.83
C ASP A 71 -2.54 -1.24 10.92
N VAL A 72 -1.70 -1.65 11.88
CA VAL A 72 -0.34 -1.09 12.01
C VAL A 72 0.56 -1.46 10.84
N LEU A 73 0.49 -2.71 10.36
CA LEU A 73 1.29 -3.17 9.22
C LEU A 73 0.84 -2.48 7.92
N VAL A 74 -0.48 -2.38 7.69
CA VAL A 74 -1.02 -1.68 6.52
C VAL A 74 -0.67 -0.20 6.56
N ALA A 75 -0.81 0.46 7.72
CA ALA A 75 -0.45 1.87 7.86
C ALA A 75 1.04 2.12 7.57
N LYS A 76 1.93 1.21 8.02
CA LYS A 76 3.38 1.38 7.86
C LYS A 76 3.86 1.00 6.46
N PHE A 77 3.47 -0.16 5.96
CA PHE A 77 4.11 -0.81 4.81
C PHE A 77 3.25 -0.88 3.53
N SER A 78 1.95 -0.60 3.60
CA SER A 78 1.12 -0.66 2.40
C SER A 78 1.53 0.37 1.35
N THR A 79 1.54 -0.06 0.09
CA THR A 79 1.76 0.78 -1.09
C THR A 79 0.46 1.39 -1.62
N HIS A 80 -0.71 0.91 -1.17
CA HIS A 80 -2.00 1.41 -1.61
C HIS A 80 -2.48 2.56 -0.73
N LYS A 81 -2.66 3.73 -1.36
CA LYS A 81 -2.98 4.98 -0.63
C LYS A 81 -4.23 4.87 0.23
N ALA A 82 -5.33 4.33 -0.32
CA ALA A 82 -6.60 4.27 0.41
C ALA A 82 -6.54 3.30 1.59
N ASN A 83 -5.87 2.15 1.42
CA ASN A 83 -5.73 1.17 2.51
C ASN A 83 -4.87 1.74 3.63
N LYS A 84 -3.75 2.40 3.26
CA LYS A 84 -2.86 3.07 4.21
C LYS A 84 -3.58 4.17 4.98
N VAL A 85 -4.32 5.06 4.31
CA VAL A 85 -5.09 6.14 4.96
C VAL A 85 -6.20 5.58 5.84
N GLY A 86 -6.94 4.56 5.37
CA GLY A 86 -7.98 3.91 6.16
C GLY A 86 -7.44 3.24 7.42
N ALA A 87 -6.29 2.56 7.32
CA ALA A 87 -5.61 1.95 8.46
C ALA A 87 -5.10 3.00 9.46
N ILE A 88 -4.52 4.10 8.99
CA ILE A 88 -4.14 5.25 9.84
C ILE A 88 -5.36 5.77 10.62
N GLY A 89 -6.51 5.94 9.95
CA GLY A 89 -7.75 6.37 10.60
C GLY A 89 -8.19 5.44 11.72
N ARG A 90 -8.15 4.12 11.49
CA ARG A 90 -8.48 3.12 12.53
C ARG A 90 -7.48 3.13 13.67
N LEU A 91 -6.18 3.31 13.41
CA LEU A 91 -5.18 3.45 14.48
C LEU A 91 -5.43 4.69 15.34
N ILE A 92 -5.75 5.83 14.72
CA ILE A 92 -6.03 7.08 15.44
C ILE A 92 -7.16 6.88 16.47
N SER A 93 -8.22 6.15 16.11
CA SER A 93 -9.33 5.87 17.04
C SER A 93 -8.96 4.95 18.22
N ARG A 94 -7.85 4.19 18.13
CA ARG A 94 -7.42 3.24 19.17
C ARG A 94 -6.40 3.82 20.15
N ILE A 95 -5.82 4.98 19.85
CA ILE A 95 -4.74 5.55 20.65
C ILE A 95 -5.29 6.35 21.81
N SER A 96 -4.97 5.89 23.02
CA SER A 96 -5.20 6.65 24.25
C SER A 96 -4.02 7.55 24.53
N SER A 97 -4.25 8.86 24.52
CA SER A 97 -3.25 9.90 24.82
C SER A 97 -3.94 11.11 25.43
N PRO A 98 -3.30 11.83 26.38
CA PRO A 98 -3.81 13.11 26.88
C PRO A 98 -3.70 14.26 25.86
N ALA A 99 -3.13 14.01 24.68
CA ALA A 99 -2.99 15.00 23.62
C ALA A 99 -4.33 15.30 22.92
N PRO A 100 -4.55 16.54 22.41
CA PRO A 100 -5.71 16.86 21.59
C PRO A 100 -5.81 15.98 20.34
N GLN A 101 -7.02 15.80 19.82
CA GLN A 101 -7.27 14.90 18.68
C GLN A 101 -6.48 15.26 17.42
N LEU A 102 -6.31 16.56 17.14
CA LEU A 102 -5.47 17.02 16.03
C LEU A 102 -4.01 16.56 16.20
N PHE A 103 -3.48 16.63 17.42
CA PHE A 103 -2.13 16.20 17.73
C PHE A 103 -1.96 14.70 17.52
N ILE A 104 -2.93 13.88 17.98
CA ILE A 104 -2.95 12.44 17.75
C ILE A 104 -2.97 12.14 16.25
N TYR A 105 -3.90 12.75 15.51
CA TYR A 105 -4.02 12.60 14.06
C TYR A 105 -2.68 12.89 13.35
N LYS A 106 -2.07 14.04 13.64
CA LYS A 106 -0.79 14.46 13.03
C LYS A 106 0.36 13.53 13.41
N ALA A 107 0.45 13.15 14.69
CA ALA A 107 1.52 12.28 15.18
C ALA A 107 1.48 10.89 14.57
N VAL A 108 0.30 10.26 14.50
CA VAL A 108 0.13 8.93 13.89
C VAL A 108 0.43 8.96 12.40
N THR A 109 -0.11 9.97 11.71
CA THR A 109 0.09 10.12 10.26
C THR A 109 1.56 10.36 9.92
N ALA A 110 2.26 11.21 10.70
CA ALA A 110 3.68 11.48 10.52
C ALA A 110 4.57 10.27 10.87
N TRP A 111 4.15 9.42 11.79
CA TRP A 111 4.83 8.14 12.08
C TRP A 111 4.66 7.13 10.93
N ALA A 112 3.45 7.01 10.38
CA ALA A 112 3.15 6.08 9.29
C ALA A 112 3.73 6.52 7.93
N ILE A 113 3.90 7.83 7.72
CA ILE A 113 4.45 8.43 6.50
C ILE A 113 5.64 9.32 6.89
N PRO A 114 6.86 8.75 6.99
CA PRO A 114 8.05 9.51 7.33
C PRO A 114 8.45 10.52 6.25
N LYS A 115 9.14 11.60 6.65
CA LYS A 115 9.66 12.61 5.72
C LYS A 115 10.77 12.02 4.86
N LEU A 116 10.55 11.95 3.56
CA LEU A 116 11.56 11.50 2.60
C LEU A 116 12.59 12.61 2.36
N LYS A 117 13.87 12.28 2.53
CA LYS A 117 14.96 13.20 2.19
C LYS A 117 15.03 13.35 0.67
N GLY A 118 15.00 14.58 0.16
CA GLY A 118 15.14 14.88 -1.28
C GLY A 118 13.86 14.91 -2.11
N LEU A 119 12.72 14.44 -1.58
CA LEU A 119 11.41 14.46 -2.26
C LEU A 119 10.49 15.48 -1.57
N GLN A 120 10.63 16.76 -1.88
CA GLN A 120 9.68 17.78 -1.43
C GLN A 120 8.51 17.83 -2.41
N VAL A 121 7.29 17.57 -1.93
CA VAL A 121 6.07 17.82 -2.70
C VAL A 121 5.96 19.33 -2.85
N SER A 122 6.18 19.84 -4.06
CA SER A 122 5.71 21.19 -4.40
C SER A 122 4.19 21.21 -4.19
N PRO A 123 3.59 22.29 -3.64
CA PRO A 123 2.15 22.37 -3.36
C PRO A 123 1.22 22.10 -4.57
N ARG A 124 1.78 21.96 -5.78
CA ARG A 124 1.05 21.61 -7.00
C ARG A 124 1.59 20.30 -7.58
N GLY A 125 0.83 19.22 -7.41
CA GLY A 125 0.87 18.06 -8.30
C GLY A 125 1.34 16.76 -7.65
N GLY A 126 0.39 16.01 -7.07
CA GLY A 126 0.50 14.55 -7.15
C GLY A 126 0.46 14.15 -8.63
N ARG A 127 1.40 13.33 -9.09
CA ARG A 127 1.54 13.03 -10.52
C ARG A 127 0.64 11.85 -10.85
N GLU A 128 -0.62 12.13 -11.16
CA GLU A 128 -1.58 11.10 -11.58
C GLU A 128 -1.05 10.31 -12.78
N VAL A 129 -0.99 8.98 -12.65
CA VAL A 129 -0.51 8.09 -13.71
C VAL A 129 -1.70 7.70 -14.60
N ALA A 130 -1.95 8.50 -15.63
CA ALA A 130 -2.92 8.18 -16.67
C ALA A 130 -2.43 7.00 -17.53
N SER A 131 -3.22 5.94 -17.63
CA SER A 131 -2.86 4.78 -18.44
C SER A 131 -3.32 4.90 -19.88
N ARG A 132 -2.36 5.20 -20.77
CA ARG A 132 -2.60 5.23 -22.23
C ARG A 132 -3.28 3.96 -22.75
N GLY A 133 -2.86 2.77 -22.29
CA GLY A 133 -3.48 1.52 -22.72
C GLY A 133 -4.92 1.31 -22.25
N LEU A 134 -5.31 1.86 -21.09
CA LEU A 134 -6.68 1.77 -20.57
C LEU A 134 -7.59 2.76 -21.29
N ARG A 135 -7.09 3.99 -21.50
CA ARG A 135 -7.73 5.01 -22.33
C ARG A 135 -8.06 4.46 -23.72
N ASN A 136 -7.07 3.90 -24.40
CA ASN A 136 -7.27 3.33 -25.74
C ASN A 136 -8.34 2.22 -25.73
N LYS A 137 -8.32 1.31 -24.74
CA LYS A 137 -9.34 0.25 -24.65
C LYS A 137 -10.76 0.80 -24.47
N LEU A 138 -10.93 1.80 -23.60
CA LEU A 138 -12.23 2.43 -23.35
C LEU A 138 -12.71 3.21 -24.59
N GLU A 139 -11.81 3.93 -25.26
CA GLU A 139 -12.10 4.65 -26.50
C GLU A 139 -12.52 3.65 -27.59
N PHE A 140 -11.77 2.56 -27.81
CA PHE A 140 -12.11 1.54 -28.80
C PHE A 140 -13.43 0.82 -28.48
N ALA A 141 -13.69 0.50 -27.22
CA ALA A 141 -14.95 -0.14 -26.81
C ALA A 141 -16.16 0.79 -27.00
N ALA A 142 -16.01 2.08 -26.70
CA ALA A 142 -17.06 3.07 -26.92
C ALA A 142 -17.29 3.35 -28.41
N VAL A 143 -16.23 3.41 -29.23
CA VAL A 143 -16.33 3.51 -30.69
C VAL A 143 -17.03 2.27 -31.29
N GLY A 144 -16.72 1.07 -30.83
CA GLY A 144 -17.39 -0.16 -31.26
C GLY A 144 -18.90 -0.15 -30.97
N LYS A 145 -19.31 0.35 -29.79
CA LYS A 145 -20.73 0.55 -29.45
C LYS A 145 -21.40 1.61 -30.33
N MET A 146 -20.68 2.67 -30.72
CA MET A 146 -21.20 3.69 -31.64
C MET A 146 -21.42 3.16 -33.06
N ILE A 147 -20.46 2.43 -33.61
CA ILE A 147 -20.58 1.82 -34.95
C ILE A 147 -21.79 0.89 -35.00
N THR A 148 -22.01 0.11 -33.93
CA THR A 148 -23.14 -0.81 -33.82
C THR A 148 -24.49 -0.08 -33.68
N SER A 149 -24.49 1.15 -33.15
CA SER A 149 -25.72 1.97 -32.97
C SER A 149 -25.98 2.97 -34.10
N GLY A 150 -25.13 3.01 -35.14
CA GLY A 150 -25.34 3.81 -36.35
C GLY A 150 -25.17 5.33 -36.16
N TRP A 151 -24.60 5.77 -35.05
CA TRP A 151 -24.39 7.18 -34.73
C TRP A 151 -22.91 7.55 -34.74
N THR A 152 -22.59 8.72 -35.31
CA THR A 152 -21.21 9.26 -35.35
C THR A 152 -21.12 10.50 -34.46
N VAL A 153 -20.70 10.31 -33.22
CA VAL A 153 -20.37 11.41 -32.28
C VAL A 153 -18.92 11.23 -31.83
N GLU A 154 -18.24 12.33 -31.50
CA GLU A 154 -16.92 12.25 -30.88
C GLU A 154 -16.99 11.52 -29.53
N VAL A 155 -16.27 10.41 -29.42
CA VAL A 155 -16.14 9.65 -28.17
C VAL A 155 -15.11 10.34 -27.28
N LYS A 156 -15.56 10.99 -26.20
CA LYS A 156 -14.71 11.40 -25.09
C LYS A 156 -14.89 10.46 -23.92
N VAL A 157 -13.85 9.68 -23.60
CA VAL A 157 -13.79 8.91 -22.37
C VAL A 157 -13.43 9.86 -21.23
N ASP A 158 -14.22 9.82 -20.16
CA ASP A 158 -13.97 10.67 -18.99
C ASP A 158 -12.63 10.33 -18.31
N ARG A 159 -11.93 11.37 -17.84
CA ARG A 159 -10.54 11.28 -17.39
C ARG A 159 -10.38 10.36 -16.19
N ASP A 160 -11.38 10.34 -15.32
CA ASP A 160 -11.42 9.51 -14.12
C ASP A 160 -11.45 8.00 -14.43
N GLN A 161 -11.85 7.61 -15.66
CA GLN A 161 -11.94 6.20 -16.05
C GLN A 161 -10.59 5.60 -16.49
N TYR A 162 -9.60 6.42 -16.87
CA TYR A 162 -8.29 5.94 -17.33
C TYR A 162 -7.10 6.45 -16.52
N VAL A 163 -7.34 7.28 -15.51
CA VAL A 163 -6.37 7.54 -14.44
C VAL A 163 -6.27 6.27 -13.60
N LYS A 164 -5.15 5.55 -13.71
CA LYS A 164 -4.90 4.44 -12.80
C LYS A 164 -4.56 5.01 -11.44
N ARG A 165 -5.09 4.39 -10.38
CA ARG A 165 -4.79 4.71 -8.97
C ARG A 165 -3.30 5.00 -8.85
N SER A 166 -2.95 6.15 -8.28
CA SER A 166 -1.57 6.59 -8.28
C SER A 166 -0.71 5.57 -7.54
N THR A 167 0.18 4.93 -8.30
CA THR A 167 1.34 4.17 -7.79
C THR A 167 2.35 5.09 -7.08
N ASP A 168 2.10 6.41 -7.11
CA ASP A 168 2.86 7.40 -6.35
C ASP A 168 2.76 7.12 -4.84
N MET A 169 3.89 7.12 -4.16
CA MET A 169 3.97 7.07 -2.71
C MET A 169 3.22 8.26 -2.08
N ILE A 170 2.54 8.06 -0.95
CA ILE A 170 2.00 9.19 -0.18
C ILE A 170 3.19 9.99 0.36
N VAL A 171 3.28 11.26 -0.03
CA VAL A 171 4.28 12.18 0.51
C VAL A 171 3.55 13.39 1.08
N LEU A 172 3.83 13.71 2.33
CA LEU A 172 3.20 14.83 3.03
C LEU A 172 4.03 16.11 2.84
N PRO A 173 3.39 17.29 2.80
CA PRO A 173 4.11 18.57 2.79
C PRO A 173 5.03 18.70 4.00
N ALA A 174 6.13 19.46 3.86
CA ALA A 174 7.09 19.68 4.95
C ALA A 174 6.43 20.27 6.21
N GLU A 175 5.46 21.18 6.01
CA GLU A 175 4.67 21.82 7.07
C GLU A 175 3.89 20.81 7.92
N PHE A 176 3.51 19.67 7.35
CA PHE A 176 2.82 18.62 8.10
C PHE A 176 3.69 18.08 9.24
N TYR A 177 5.01 18.09 9.10
CA TYR A 177 5.95 17.61 10.12
C TYR A 177 6.33 18.68 11.15
N ASP A 178 5.90 19.92 10.97
CA ASP A 178 6.11 20.98 11.96
C ASP A 178 5.13 20.83 13.12
N MET A 179 5.65 20.43 14.28
CA MET A 179 4.90 20.19 15.51
C MET A 179 4.26 21.46 16.09
N ASN A 180 4.66 22.65 15.64
CA ASN A 180 4.01 23.91 15.99
C ASN A 180 2.62 24.05 15.39
N THR A 181 2.32 23.31 14.31
CA THR A 181 1.00 23.31 13.66
C THR A 181 0.05 22.25 14.23
N TRP A 182 0.51 21.42 15.17
CA TRP A 182 -0.24 20.25 15.66
C TRP A 182 -1.13 20.56 16.87
N ASP A 183 -0.94 21.72 17.48
CA ASP A 183 -1.63 22.15 18.69
C ASP A 183 -2.01 23.63 18.57
N LEU A 184 -3.30 23.92 18.69
CA LEU A 184 -3.85 25.27 18.61
C LEU A 184 -3.80 25.98 19.96
N GLU A 185 -3.68 25.25 21.07
CA GLU A 185 -3.68 25.80 22.42
C GLU A 185 -2.30 26.28 22.88
N GLY A 186 -1.27 26.08 22.05
CA GLY A 186 0.08 26.56 22.32
C GLY A 186 0.73 25.92 23.55
N LYS A 187 0.49 24.64 23.82
CA LYS A 187 1.10 23.94 24.98
C LYS A 187 2.64 23.98 24.90
N PRO A 188 3.32 23.96 26.06
CA PRO A 188 4.78 23.94 26.11
C PRO A 188 5.38 22.85 25.23
N GLU A 189 6.49 23.16 24.56
CA GLU A 189 7.13 22.23 23.63
C GLU A 189 7.49 20.88 24.29
N SER A 190 7.93 20.90 25.56
CA SER A 190 8.22 19.70 26.34
C SER A 190 7.04 18.73 26.41
N THR A 191 5.81 19.27 26.55
CA THR A 191 4.58 18.49 26.62
C THR A 191 4.27 17.86 25.25
N ARG A 192 4.36 18.66 24.18
CA ARG A 192 4.16 18.18 22.80
C ARG A 192 5.17 17.08 22.43
N ARG A 193 6.45 17.24 22.78
CA ARG A 193 7.47 16.20 22.59
C ARG A 193 7.15 14.93 23.37
N ARG A 194 6.74 15.05 24.65
CA ARG A 194 6.35 13.90 25.47
C ARG A 194 5.17 13.15 24.86
N TRP A 195 4.14 13.84 24.39
CA TRP A 195 3.00 13.23 23.70
C TRP A 195 3.42 12.51 22.43
N LYS A 196 4.21 13.17 21.57
CA LYS A 196 4.70 12.57 20.32
C LYS A 196 5.49 11.28 20.59
N THR A 197 6.42 11.32 21.54
CA THR A 197 7.22 10.14 21.92
C THR A 197 6.36 9.04 22.53
N GLY A 198 5.37 9.39 23.37
CA GLY A 198 4.44 8.41 23.94
C GLY A 198 3.60 7.70 22.88
N ILE A 199 3.07 8.45 21.92
CA ILE A 199 2.30 7.91 20.78
C ILE A 199 3.20 7.03 19.91
N ALA A 200 4.40 7.51 19.54
CA ALA A 200 5.35 6.75 18.72
C ALA A 200 5.72 5.42 19.38
N ARG A 201 6.06 5.43 20.68
CA ARG A 201 6.38 4.20 21.42
C ARG A 201 5.22 3.21 21.45
N CYS A 202 3.98 3.70 21.57
CA CYS A 202 2.80 2.84 21.54
C CYS A 202 2.65 2.16 20.18
N LEU A 203 2.85 2.91 19.09
CA LEU A 203 2.78 2.40 17.72
C LEU A 203 3.93 1.45 17.39
N GLU A 204 5.15 1.78 17.80
CA GLU A 204 6.35 0.94 17.62
C GLU A 204 6.21 -0.41 18.33
N ARG A 205 5.69 -0.42 19.56
CA ARG A 205 5.41 -1.68 20.26
C ARG A 205 4.34 -2.52 19.56
N LEU A 206 3.31 -1.88 19.00
CA LEU A 206 2.27 -2.58 18.24
C LEU A 206 2.83 -3.11 16.90
N GLU A 207 3.67 -2.33 16.23
CA GLU A 207 4.40 -2.73 15.01
C GLU A 207 5.28 -3.95 15.29
N GLU A 208 6.07 -3.91 16.36
CA GLU A 208 6.94 -5.03 16.78
C GLU A 208 6.12 -6.30 17.03
N GLN A 209 5.05 -6.22 17.81
CA GLN A 209 4.15 -7.36 18.05
C GLN A 209 3.54 -7.92 16.76
N ALA A 210 3.15 -7.03 15.83
CA ALA A 210 2.58 -7.44 14.56
C ALA A 210 3.61 -8.13 13.65
N VAL A 211 4.86 -7.64 13.63
CA VAL A 211 5.96 -8.24 12.86
C VAL A 211 6.35 -9.60 13.45
N VAL A 212 6.40 -9.73 14.77
CA VAL A 212 6.64 -11.03 15.44
C VAL A 212 5.55 -12.04 15.06
N HIS A 213 4.27 -11.68 15.21
CA HIS A 213 3.17 -12.59 14.88
C HIS A 213 3.13 -12.93 13.38
N ALA A 214 3.44 -11.98 12.50
CA ALA A 214 3.57 -12.27 11.07
C ALA A 214 4.74 -13.21 10.76
N THR A 215 5.85 -13.09 11.49
CA THR A 215 7.01 -14.01 11.37
C THR A 215 6.62 -15.41 11.80
N GLU A 216 5.91 -15.56 12.92
CA GLU A 216 5.40 -16.86 13.38
C GLU A 216 4.47 -17.52 12.36
N ILE A 217 3.63 -16.74 11.67
CA ILE A 217 2.79 -17.23 10.57
C ILE A 217 3.67 -17.69 9.40
N PHE A 218 4.67 -16.91 9.01
CA PHE A 218 5.56 -17.28 7.90
C PHE A 218 6.42 -18.52 8.20
N ASP A 219 6.90 -18.66 9.44
CA ASP A 219 7.68 -19.83 9.86
C ASP A 219 6.81 -21.09 9.87
N ARG A 220 5.54 -20.99 10.30
CA ARG A 220 4.56 -22.09 10.21
C ARG A 220 4.31 -22.54 8.77
N GLU A 221 4.33 -21.60 7.83
CA GLU A 221 4.12 -21.87 6.40
C GLU A 221 5.44 -22.26 5.68
N GLU A 222 6.57 -22.33 6.39
CA GLU A 222 7.89 -22.74 5.87
C GLU A 222 8.33 -22.00 4.59
N ILE A 223 7.96 -20.72 4.46
CA ILE A 223 8.11 -19.97 3.21
C ILE A 223 9.51 -19.43 2.95
N PHE A 224 10.39 -19.43 3.97
CA PHE A 224 11.74 -18.89 3.87
C PHE A 224 12.76 -19.91 3.37
N ILE A 225 13.75 -19.42 2.62
CA ILE A 225 14.90 -20.25 2.20
C ILE A 225 15.73 -20.50 3.46
N GLU A 226 15.90 -21.76 3.84
CA GLU A 226 16.83 -22.11 4.92
C GLU A 226 18.20 -21.51 4.61
N ALA A 227 18.73 -20.73 5.54
CA ALA A 227 20.10 -20.23 5.43
C ALA A 227 21.04 -21.43 5.57
N ALA A 228 21.60 -21.86 4.44
CA ALA A 228 22.69 -22.82 4.39
C ALA A 228 23.98 -22.24 4.99
#